data_AF-A0A2T1CZR5-F1
#
_entry.id   AF-A0A2T1CZR5-F1
#
_cell.length_a   1.000
_cell.length_b   1.000
_cell.length_c   1.000
_cell.angle_alpha   90.00
_cell.angle_beta   90.00
_cell.angle_gamma   90.00
#
_symmetry.space_group_name_H-M   'P 1'
#
loop_
_entity.id
_entity.type
_entity.pdbx_description
1 polymer ?
#
loop_
_entity_poly.entity_id
_entity_poly.type
_entity_poly.pdbx_seq_one_letter_code
_entity_poly.pdbx_strand_id
1 'polypeptide(L)'
;MEGGAGADIFYLKDFYRDNHFATIRDFKRSEGDKISVQGQASDYRLALVEMVGPVGISDVAIYYKPTNALVGVVQDTTNVSLSTDFQFVPG
;
A
#
# COMPACT_ATOMS: atom_id res chain seq x y z
N MET A 1 -4.98 -2.97 -8.84
CA MET A 1 -5.95 -3.63 -7.94
C MET A 1 -7.05 -2.64 -7.72
N GLU A 2 -8.27 -3.12 -7.88
CA GLU A 2 -9.51 -2.38 -7.64
C GLU A 2 -10.35 -3.28 -6.72
N GLY A 3 -10.79 -2.74 -5.58
CA GLY A 3 -11.66 -3.42 -4.60
C GLY A 3 -13.14 -3.22 -4.92
N GLY A 4 -13.50 -2.04 -5.43
CA GLY A 4 -14.87 -1.65 -5.70
C GLY A 4 -15.46 -0.83 -4.55
N ALA A 5 -16.69 -1.15 -4.16
CA ALA A 5 -17.40 -0.43 -3.11
C ALA A 5 -17.50 -1.29 -1.85
N GLY A 6 -17.36 -0.65 -0.69
CA GLY A 6 -17.39 -1.32 0.60
C GLY A 6 -16.00 -1.43 1.22
N ALA A 7 -15.87 -2.27 2.26
CA ALA A 7 -14.60 -2.46 2.96
C ALA A 7 -13.79 -3.58 2.29
N ASP A 8 -12.78 -3.21 1.51
CA ASP A 8 -11.95 -4.14 0.76
C ASP A 8 -10.58 -4.40 1.42
N ILE A 9 -9.98 -5.56 1.11
CA ILE A 9 -8.63 -5.90 1.58
C ILE A 9 -7.70 -6.13 0.39
N PHE A 10 -6.69 -5.27 0.25
CA PHE A 10 -5.65 -5.38 -0.76
C PHE A 10 -4.46 -6.18 -0.23
N TYR A 11 -4.28 -7.39 -0.75
CA TYR A 11 -3.23 -8.31 -0.29
C TYR A 11 -1.91 -8.09 -1.04
N LEU A 12 -0.89 -7.62 -0.32
CA LEU A 12 0.47 -7.39 -0.85
C LEU A 12 1.47 -8.44 -0.34
N LYS A 13 1.00 -9.64 -0.01
CA LYS A 13 1.86 -10.75 0.40
C LYS A 13 2.88 -11.04 -0.70
N ASP A 14 4.12 -11.35 -0.29
CA ASP A 14 5.24 -11.75 -1.15
C ASP A 14 5.79 -10.70 -2.14
N PHE A 15 5.13 -9.55 -2.32
CA PHE A 15 5.64 -8.46 -3.19
C PHE A 15 7.02 -7.93 -2.77
N TYR A 16 7.47 -8.16 -1.54
CA TYR A 16 8.83 -7.82 -1.09
C TYR A 16 9.92 -8.78 -1.61
N ARG A 17 9.54 -9.91 -2.20
CA ARG A 17 10.43 -10.93 -2.76
C ARG A 17 10.62 -10.79 -4.26
N ASP A 18 9.70 -10.09 -4.92
CA ASP A 18 9.68 -9.91 -6.37
C ASP A 18 10.14 -8.49 -6.75
N ASN A 19 10.69 -8.32 -7.96
CA ASN A 19 11.05 -7.00 -8.51
C ASN A 19 9.83 -6.22 -9.04
N HIS A 20 8.63 -6.54 -8.56
CA HIS A 20 7.36 -5.92 -8.97
C HIS A 20 6.64 -5.33 -7.76
N PHE A 21 5.78 -4.35 -8.01
CA PHE A 21 4.94 -3.72 -6.99
C PHE A 21 3.47 -3.74 -7.42
N ALA A 22 2.57 -3.74 -6.45
CA ALA A 22 1.15 -3.59 -6.72
C ALA A 22 0.76 -2.13 -6.88
N THR A 23 -0.14 -1.83 -7.82
CA THR A 23 -0.85 -0.54 -7.84
C THR A 23 -2.24 -0.74 -7.26
N ILE A 24 -2.62 0.05 -6.26
CA ILE A 24 -3.97 0.08 -5.67
C ILE A 24 -4.64 1.37 -6.12
N ARG A 25 -5.79 1.28 -6.81
CA ARG A 25 -6.37 2.42 -7.55
C ARG A 25 -7.53 3.11 -6.84
N ASP A 26 -8.19 2.42 -5.92
CA ASP A 26 -9.47 2.85 -5.34
C ASP A 26 -9.50 2.76 -3.82
N PHE A 27 -8.33 2.73 -3.17
CA PHE A 27 -8.25 2.65 -1.70
C PHE A 27 -9.01 3.80 -1.02
N LYS A 28 -9.96 3.44 -0.15
CA LYS A 28 -10.81 4.39 0.55
C LYS A 28 -10.99 4.02 2.01
N ARG A 29 -10.14 4.64 2.86
CA ARG A 29 -10.20 4.50 4.33
C ARG A 29 -11.60 4.66 4.92
N SER A 30 -12.40 5.60 4.38
CA SER A 30 -13.75 5.87 4.88
C SER A 30 -14.76 4.75 4.61
N GLU A 31 -14.51 3.86 3.65
CA GLU A 31 -15.32 2.66 3.40
C GLU A 31 -14.85 1.46 4.22
N GLY A 32 -13.66 1.55 4.81
CA GLY A 32 -13.11 0.53 5.71
C GLY A 32 -11.94 -0.24 5.13
N ASP A 33 -11.45 0.14 3.95
CA ASP A 33 -10.38 -0.56 3.25
C ASP A 33 -9.14 -0.78 4.10
N LYS A 34 -8.50 -1.93 3.85
CA LYS A 34 -7.24 -2.33 4.47
C LYS A 34 -6.22 -2.81 3.44
N ILE A 35 -4.95 -2.61 3.78
CA ILE A 35 -3.81 -3.14 3.05
C ILE A 35 -3.18 -4.23 3.90
N SER A 36 -3.19 -5.47 3.41
CA SER A 36 -2.63 -6.61 4.14
C SER A 36 -1.19 -6.88 3.72
N VAL A 37 -0.27 -6.87 4.68
CA VAL A 37 1.17 -7.11 4.48
C VAL A 37 1.73 -8.09 5.51
N GLN A 38 2.86 -8.73 5.23
CA GLN A 38 3.52 -9.65 6.18
C GLN A 38 4.42 -8.91 7.18
N GLY A 39 4.59 -9.44 8.38
CA GLY A 39 5.51 -8.87 9.38
C GLY A 39 4.81 -7.86 10.30
N GLN A 40 5.39 -6.69 10.50
CA GLN A 40 4.90 -5.68 11.45
C GLN A 40 5.10 -4.25 10.92
N ALA A 41 4.39 -3.28 11.51
CA ALA A 41 4.43 -1.88 11.08
C ALA A 41 5.85 -1.29 10.96
N SER A 42 6.76 -1.66 11.88
CA SER A 42 8.14 -1.18 11.86
C SER A 42 8.91 -1.62 10.62
N ASP A 43 8.49 -2.70 9.95
CA ASP A 43 9.14 -3.22 8.75
C ASP A 43 8.79 -2.39 7.51
N TYR A 44 7.85 -1.44 7.62
CA TYR A 44 7.36 -0.66 6.49
C TYR A 44 7.63 0.84 6.68
N ARG A 45 7.81 1.53 5.55
CA ARG A 45 7.74 2.99 5.47
C ARG A 45 6.82 3.40 4.33
N LEU A 46 6.17 4.55 4.52
CA LEU A 46 5.37 5.22 3.51
C LEU A 46 6.14 6.43 3.00
N ALA A 47 6.01 6.74 1.71
CA ALA A 47 6.56 7.95 1.11
C ALA A 47 5.59 8.53 0.08
N LEU A 48 5.49 9.86 0.04
CA LEU A 48 4.79 10.55 -1.04
C LEU A 48 5.66 10.52 -2.28
N VAL A 49 5.07 10.12 -3.40
CA VAL A 49 5.73 10.02 -4.71
C VAL A 49 4.76 10.45 -5.81
N GLU A 50 5.27 10.62 -7.02
CA GLU A 50 4.44 10.71 -8.23
C GLU A 50 4.93 9.57 -9.15
N MET A 51 4.28 8.41 -9.08
CA MET A 51 4.74 7.19 -9.77
C MET A 51 3.71 6.58 -10.70
N VAL A 52 2.42 6.68 -10.36
CA VAL A 52 1.32 6.04 -11.09
C VAL A 52 0.18 7.03 -11.28
N GLY A 53 -0.54 6.94 -12.39
CA GLY A 53 -1.66 7.84 -12.65
C GLY A 53 -1.26 9.21 -13.24
N PRO A 54 -2.13 10.23 -13.12
CA PRO A 54 -1.92 11.56 -13.68
C PRO A 54 -0.77 12.32 -13.01
N VAL A 55 -0.02 13.08 -13.81
CA VAL A 55 1.08 13.94 -13.32
C VAL A 55 0.53 15.03 -12.37
N GLY A 56 1.25 15.28 -11.28
CA GLY A 56 0.89 16.32 -10.30
C GLY A 56 -0.13 15.88 -9.24
N ILE A 57 -0.51 14.60 -9.22
CA ILE A 57 -1.25 14.00 -8.12
C ILE A 57 -0.30 13.07 -7.35
N SER A 58 -0.22 13.26 -6.04
CA SER A 58 0.66 12.45 -5.20
C SER A 58 0.04 11.08 -4.89
N ASP A 59 0.89 10.08 -4.93
CA ASP A 59 0.65 8.71 -4.50
C ASP A 59 1.32 8.44 -3.14
N VAL A 60 0.96 7.32 -2.50
CA VAL A 60 1.72 6.76 -1.38
C VAL A 60 2.42 5.47 -1.81
N ALA A 61 3.75 5.51 -1.86
CA ALA A 61 4.58 4.33 -2.01
C ALA A 61 4.79 3.61 -0.67
N ILE A 62 4.68 2.29 -0.70
CA ILE A 62 4.85 1.38 0.43
C ILE A 62 6.16 0.62 0.22
N TYR A 63 7.12 0.82 1.11
CA TYR A 63 8.41 0.13 1.05
C TYR A 63 8.57 -0.84 2.21
N TYR A 64 9.06 -2.04 1.91
CA TYR A 64 9.54 -3.00 2.89
C TYR A 64 10.99 -2.68 3.24
N LYS A 65 11.22 -2.17 4.46
CA LYS A 65 12.53 -1.66 4.92
C LYS A 65 13.66 -2.68 4.88
N PRO A 66 13.47 -3.97 5.26
CA PRO A 66 14.58 -4.91 5.33
C PRO A 66 15.35 -5.09 4.00
N THR A 67 14.66 -4.95 2.86
CA THR A 67 15.27 -5.02 1.52
C THR A 67 15.18 -3.70 0.75
N ASN A 68 14.54 -2.68 1.32
CA ASN A 68 14.11 -1.44 0.65
C ASN A 68 13.27 -1.67 -0.62
N ALA A 69 12.62 -2.83 -0.75
CA ALA A 69 11.77 -3.15 -1.89
C ALA A 69 10.50 -2.28 -1.88
N LEU A 70 10.14 -1.74 -3.05
CA LEU A 70 8.82 -1.14 -3.28
C LEU A 70 7.81 -2.27 -3.45
N VAL A 71 6.84 -2.38 -2.54
CA VAL A 71 5.87 -3.49 -2.56
C VAL A 71 4.51 -3.08 -3.08
N GLY A 72 4.17 -1.79 -2.97
CA GLY A 72 2.93 -1.25 -3.50
C GLY A 72 2.94 0.26 -3.60
N VAL A 73 2.06 0.78 -4.45
CA VAL A 73 1.75 2.20 -4.59
C VAL A 73 0.24 2.35 -4.52
N VAL A 74 -0.22 3.17 -3.57
CA VAL A 74 -1.62 3.58 -3.46
C VAL A 74 -1.78 4.87 -4.25
N GLN A 75 -2.52 4.78 -5.34
CA GLN A 75 -2.65 5.85 -6.32
C GLN A 75 -3.53 7.00 -5.80
N ASP A 76 -3.19 8.23 -6.19
CA ASP A 76 -4.03 9.43 -6.01
C ASP A 76 -4.48 9.69 -4.56
N THR A 77 -3.63 9.32 -3.59
CA THR A 77 -3.88 9.53 -2.16
C THR A 77 -2.62 9.95 -1.43
N THR A 78 -2.79 10.70 -0.35
CA THR A 78 -1.69 11.19 0.50
C THR A 78 -1.84 10.79 1.96
N ASN A 79 -3.00 10.25 2.34
CA ASN A 79 -3.37 10.01 3.72
C ASN A 79 -3.52 8.51 3.99
N VAL A 80 -2.45 7.77 3.76
CA VAL A 80 -2.33 6.35 4.13
C VAL A 80 -1.48 6.26 5.40
N SER A 81 -1.86 5.41 6.35
CA SER A 81 -1.20 5.29 7.65
C SER A 81 -1.02 3.83 8.05
N LEU A 82 0.21 3.47 8.43
CA LEU A 82 0.55 2.13 8.90
C LEU A 82 -0.23 1.72 10.16
N SER A 83 -0.66 2.67 11.00
CA SER A 83 -1.37 2.34 12.25
C SER A 83 -2.87 2.13 12.07
N THR A 84 -3.47 2.64 11.00
CA THR A 84 -4.93 2.59 10.80
C THR A 84 -5.34 1.76 9.59
N ASP A 85 -4.53 1.73 8.53
CA ASP A 85 -4.94 1.21 7.23
C ASP A 85 -4.34 -0.16 6.93
N PHE A 86 -3.39 -0.60 7.74
CA PHE A 86 -2.68 -1.84 7.51
C PHE A 86 -3.15 -2.93 8.45
N GLN A 87 -3.29 -4.12 7.89
CA GLN A 87 -3.37 -5.37 8.62
C GLN A 87 -2.04 -6.11 8.44
N PHE A 88 -1.43 -6.46 9.57
CA PHE A 88 -0.16 -7.19 9.59
C PHE A 88 -0.45 -8.67 9.85
N VAL A 89 0.03 -9.54 8.96
CA VAL A 89 -0.12 -10.99 9.08
C VAL A 89 1.24 -11.66 9.31
N PRO A 90 1.31 -12.83 9.97
CA PRO A 90 2.55 -13.56 10.12
C PRO A 90 3.27 -13.84 8.79
N GLY A 91 4.60 -13.77 8.85
CA GLY A 91 5.54 -14.04 7.75
C GLY A 91 5.66 -15.52 7.41
#